data_AF-D7CG28-F1
#
_entry.id   AF-D7CG28-F1
#
_cell.length_a   1.000
_cell.length_b   1.000
_cell.length_c   1.000
_cell.angle_alpha   90.00
_cell.angle_beta   90.00
_cell.angle_gamma   90.00
#
_symmetry.space_group_name_H-M   'P 1'
#
loop_
_entity.id
_entity.type
_entity.pdbx_description
1 polymer ?
#
loop_
_entity_poly.entity_id
_entity_poly.type
_entity_poly.pdbx_seq_one_letter_code
_entity_poly.pdbx_strand_id
1 'polypeptide(L)'
;MGRGLAEHWLSLKFCEALYGNRADSMDLTDKGRTPERWYKGMQARELAVGFGLAVAEHIVQQRYPDHLVSVVDTSTVLRAGWPLSVSQRNKGSRPRPDYLIEAWKPGEPSKVTFVACKGNHQKPSKRTGQTRSTTVRQLVKGAELTEGMQIGQWNTTPCLMLSTELMGQGGVVVNVLQSPGEALLPLRIPGAAGSADEEIRDKSGIPYPNAIHIPPHEGRQARTVDGFQVGEDDLGWFGQLLARTGAAGLTAFSGGGESTARFLTARQGREHYEVPAFAATSSVDDAEIEVDDKRFIGTDHVFRIGNVRIEAFSGMDQDLYALLKKGYIEEYRQKAYELFLARQNTQKTNRWNGSISFHNDGTVMALSILSIRRRRPL
;
A
#
# COMPACT_ATOMS: atom_id res chain seq x y z
N MET A 1 -21.28 -0.89 -4.37
CA MET A 1 -19.82 -1.09 -4.21
C MET A 1 -19.00 0.19 -4.30
N GLY A 2 -19.60 1.35 -4.54
CA GLY A 2 -18.93 2.65 -4.59
C GLY A 2 -18.60 3.25 -3.23
N ARG A 3 -18.89 2.56 -2.11
CA ARG A 3 -18.50 3.02 -0.78
C ARG A 3 -16.99 2.95 -0.55
N GLY A 4 -16.30 1.89 -1.01
CA GLY A 4 -14.86 1.74 -0.75
C GLY A 4 -14.00 2.82 -1.42
N LEU A 5 -14.20 3.03 -2.73
CA LEU A 5 -13.50 4.09 -3.48
C LEU A 5 -14.01 5.48 -3.10
N ALA A 6 -15.31 5.72 -2.93
CA ALA A 6 -15.77 7.02 -2.44
C ALA A 6 -15.27 7.34 -1.03
N GLU A 7 -15.15 6.35 -0.13
CA GLU A 7 -14.52 6.52 1.19
C GLU A 7 -13.01 6.79 1.06
N HIS A 8 -12.32 6.14 0.13
CA HIS A 8 -10.92 6.45 -0.20
C HIS A 8 -10.76 7.87 -0.75
N TRP A 9 -11.62 8.30 -1.66
CA TRP A 9 -11.63 9.66 -2.22
C TRP A 9 -12.04 10.71 -1.17
N LEU A 10 -12.88 10.34 -0.20
CA LEU A 10 -13.16 11.20 0.96
C LEU A 10 -11.91 11.43 1.81
N SER A 11 -10.94 10.53 1.84
CA SER A 11 -9.64 10.75 2.49
C SER A 11 -8.82 11.86 1.80
N LEU A 12 -9.08 12.20 0.53
CA LEU A 12 -8.44 13.36 -0.11
C LEU A 12 -8.87 14.69 0.52
N LYS A 13 -9.97 14.73 1.27
CA LYS A 13 -10.29 15.91 2.08
C LYS A 13 -9.19 16.20 3.11
N PHE A 14 -8.37 15.21 3.48
CA PHE A 14 -7.22 15.42 4.34
C PHE A 14 -6.11 16.25 3.68
N CYS A 15 -6.10 16.42 2.35
CA CYS A 15 -5.24 17.39 1.70
C CYS A 15 -5.52 18.83 2.18
N GLU A 16 -6.74 19.15 2.63
CA GLU A 16 -7.03 20.48 3.23
C GLU A 16 -6.25 20.73 4.53
N ALA A 17 -5.74 19.68 5.18
CA ALA A 17 -4.96 19.82 6.40
C ALA A 17 -3.49 20.16 6.15
N LEU A 18 -3.05 20.18 4.89
CA LEU A 18 -1.64 20.31 4.52
C LEU A 18 -1.44 21.49 3.56
N TYR A 19 -0.31 22.18 3.68
CA TYR A 19 0.15 23.16 2.70
C TYR A 19 1.67 23.10 2.56
N GLY A 20 2.19 23.51 1.40
CA GLY A 20 3.62 23.74 1.20
C GLY A 20 4.03 25.05 1.89
N ASN A 21 4.98 24.99 2.80
CA ASN A 21 5.55 26.16 3.45
C ASN A 21 6.66 26.77 2.58
N ARG A 22 7.18 27.94 3.00
CA ARG A 22 8.22 28.68 2.26
C ARG A 22 9.59 28.00 2.19
N ALA A 23 9.78 26.90 2.90
CA ALA A 23 11.00 26.10 2.91
C ALA A 23 10.85 24.82 2.07
N ASP A 24 9.92 24.82 1.10
CA ASP A 24 9.56 23.66 0.27
C ASP A 24 9.22 22.39 1.08
N SER A 25 8.77 22.58 2.32
CA SER A 25 8.41 21.51 3.23
C SER A 25 6.91 21.51 3.48
N MET A 26 6.35 20.36 3.85
CA MET A 26 4.92 20.23 4.13
C MET A 26 4.61 20.62 5.58
N ASP A 27 3.61 21.47 5.79
CA ASP A 27 3.15 21.91 7.13
C ASP A 27 1.62 21.82 7.24
N LEU A 28 1.09 21.89 8.46
CA LEU A 28 -0.33 21.79 8.75
C LEU A 28 -1.05 23.13 8.60
N THR A 29 -2.13 23.17 7.82
CA THR A 29 -3.01 24.36 7.73
C THR A 29 -3.69 24.65 9.08
N ASP A 30 -4.34 25.80 9.24
CA ASP A 30 -5.12 26.09 10.45
C ASP A 30 -6.22 25.05 10.72
N LYS A 31 -6.80 24.49 9.64
CA LYS A 31 -7.72 23.33 9.72
C LYS A 31 -7.00 22.08 10.22
N GLY A 32 -5.80 21.78 9.69
CA GLY A 32 -4.97 20.66 10.14
C GLY A 32 -4.52 20.80 11.60
N ARG A 33 -4.31 22.03 12.08
CA ARG A 33 -3.92 22.37 13.45
C ARG A 33 -5.08 22.33 14.45
N THR A 34 -6.34 22.41 13.97
CA THR A 34 -7.54 22.51 14.83
C THR A 34 -8.45 21.28 14.66
N PRO A 35 -8.13 20.15 15.32
CA PRO A 35 -8.76 18.87 15.03
C PRO A 35 -10.11 18.66 15.73
N GLU A 36 -11.01 19.64 15.71
CA GLU A 36 -12.29 19.53 16.43
C GLU A 36 -13.33 18.66 15.70
N ARG A 37 -13.73 17.60 16.41
CA ARG A 37 -14.93 16.74 16.29
C ARG A 37 -15.03 15.85 15.03
N TRP A 38 -14.89 14.54 15.27
CA TRP A 38 -15.15 13.38 14.40
C TRP A 38 -14.12 13.03 13.30
N TYR A 39 -13.34 13.98 12.78
CA TYR A 39 -12.32 13.67 11.75
C TYR A 39 -10.91 13.34 12.30
N LYS A 40 -10.60 13.68 13.56
CA LYS A 40 -9.24 13.57 14.14
C LYS A 40 -8.62 12.17 14.06
N GLY A 41 -9.32 11.15 14.52
CA GLY A 41 -8.78 9.79 14.63
C GLY A 41 -8.54 9.12 13.27
N MET A 42 -9.48 9.31 12.35
CA MET A 42 -9.40 8.78 10.99
C MET A 42 -8.36 9.54 10.17
N GLN A 43 -8.35 10.87 10.23
CA GLN A 43 -7.34 11.68 9.57
C GLN A 43 -5.93 11.39 10.05
N ALA A 44 -5.70 11.29 11.38
CA ALA A 44 -4.38 10.90 11.88
C ALA A 44 -3.99 9.54 11.36
N ARG A 45 -4.91 8.58 11.36
CA ARG A 45 -4.61 7.22 10.94
C ARG A 45 -4.26 7.16 9.45
N GLU A 46 -5.09 7.72 8.58
CA GLU A 46 -4.89 7.66 7.13
C GLU A 46 -3.67 8.48 6.70
N LEU A 47 -3.51 9.71 7.20
CA LEU A 47 -2.31 10.52 6.90
C LEU A 47 -1.05 9.88 7.50
N ALA A 48 -1.11 9.36 8.72
CA ALA A 48 0.06 8.72 9.33
C ALA A 48 0.51 7.49 8.56
N VAL A 49 -0.44 6.67 8.11
CA VAL A 49 -0.16 5.50 7.27
C VAL A 49 0.41 5.95 5.93
N GLY A 50 -0.18 6.95 5.28
CA GLY A 50 0.32 7.49 4.01
C GLY A 50 1.76 8.01 4.10
N PHE A 51 2.07 8.90 5.05
CA PHE A 51 3.43 9.39 5.26
C PHE A 51 4.39 8.28 5.69
N GLY A 52 3.93 7.36 6.54
CA GLY A 52 4.72 6.20 6.95
C GLY A 52 5.10 5.32 5.76
N LEU A 53 4.14 4.99 4.89
CA LEU A 53 4.41 4.18 3.71
C LEU A 53 5.31 4.90 2.72
N ALA A 54 5.11 6.20 2.48
CA ALA A 54 5.99 6.97 1.61
C ALA A 54 7.45 6.96 2.10
N VAL A 55 7.66 7.09 3.42
CA VAL A 55 9.00 7.00 4.02
C VAL A 55 9.55 5.56 3.94
N ALA A 56 8.71 4.55 4.20
CA ALA A 56 9.12 3.15 4.13
C ALA A 56 9.54 2.76 2.70
N GLU A 57 8.74 3.12 1.71
CA GLU A 57 9.04 2.94 0.29
C GLU A 57 10.33 3.66 -0.10
N HIS A 58 10.50 4.92 0.32
CA HIS A 58 11.74 5.66 0.07
C HIS A 58 12.97 4.96 0.67
N ILE A 59 12.88 4.46 1.90
CA ILE A 59 13.97 3.71 2.55
C ILE A 59 14.28 2.42 1.79
N VAL A 60 13.26 1.67 1.37
CA VAL A 60 13.45 0.44 0.60
C VAL A 60 14.06 0.73 -0.78
N GLN A 61 13.60 1.78 -1.45
CA GLN A 61 14.16 2.23 -2.72
C GLN A 61 15.62 2.69 -2.58
N GLN A 62 15.98 3.37 -1.48
CA GLN A 62 17.38 3.72 -1.21
C GLN A 62 18.25 2.48 -0.96
N ARG A 63 17.71 1.46 -0.30
CA ARG A 63 18.40 0.19 -0.05
C ARG A 63 18.58 -0.63 -1.33
N TYR A 64 17.62 -0.52 -2.26
CA TYR A 64 17.56 -1.28 -3.51
C TYR A 64 17.28 -0.33 -4.69
N PRO A 65 18.26 0.51 -5.09
CA PRO A 65 18.05 1.59 -6.06
C PRO A 65 17.68 1.11 -7.46
N ASP A 66 18.07 -0.11 -7.82
CA ASP A 66 17.80 -0.70 -9.13
C ASP A 66 16.58 -1.63 -9.13
N HIS A 67 15.79 -1.64 -8.06
CA HIS A 67 14.62 -2.50 -7.90
C HIS A 67 13.33 -1.66 -8.01
N LEU A 68 12.32 -2.23 -8.66
CA LEU A 68 10.96 -1.74 -8.61
C LEU A 68 10.36 -2.11 -7.25
N VAL A 69 9.78 -1.12 -6.58
CA VAL A 69 9.16 -1.29 -5.26
C VAL A 69 7.65 -1.39 -5.40
N SER A 70 7.03 -2.32 -4.67
CA SER A 70 5.58 -2.43 -4.58
C SER A 70 5.15 -2.65 -3.13
N VAL A 71 4.03 -2.03 -2.75
CA VAL A 71 3.45 -2.10 -1.41
C VAL A 71 2.19 -2.96 -1.46
N VAL A 72 2.09 -3.95 -0.59
CA VAL A 72 0.95 -4.86 -0.52
C VAL A 72 0.41 -4.94 0.91
N ASP A 73 -0.91 -4.86 1.07
CA ASP A 73 -1.57 -5.03 2.38
C ASP A 73 -1.41 -6.48 2.87
N THR A 74 -0.77 -6.64 4.03
CA THR A 74 -0.48 -7.96 4.61
C THR A 74 -1.77 -8.73 4.89
N SER A 75 -2.84 -8.04 5.31
CA SER A 75 -4.11 -8.68 5.67
C SER A 75 -4.77 -9.32 4.44
N THR A 76 -4.60 -8.72 3.26
CA THR A 76 -5.14 -9.22 2.00
C THR A 76 -4.33 -10.42 1.52
N VAL A 77 -3.00 -10.36 1.58
CA VAL A 77 -2.13 -11.50 1.22
C VAL A 77 -2.44 -12.71 2.10
N LEU A 78 -2.47 -12.55 3.42
CA LEU A 78 -2.62 -13.67 4.35
C LEU A 78 -3.97 -14.40 4.21
N ARG A 79 -5.02 -13.79 3.66
CA ARG A 79 -6.33 -14.44 3.52
C ARG A 79 -6.29 -15.72 2.68
N ALA A 80 -5.40 -15.81 1.69
CA ALA A 80 -5.30 -16.99 0.82
C ALA A 80 -4.86 -18.26 1.59
N GLY A 81 -3.96 -18.10 2.57
CA GLY A 81 -3.44 -19.20 3.40
C GLY A 81 -4.15 -19.35 4.75
N TRP A 82 -4.59 -18.23 5.34
CA TRP A 82 -5.11 -18.16 6.72
C TRP A 82 -6.51 -17.50 6.73
N PRO A 83 -7.58 -18.26 6.43
CA PRO A 83 -8.93 -17.72 6.32
C PRO A 83 -9.44 -17.15 7.64
N LEU A 84 -10.40 -16.24 7.52
CA LEU A 84 -10.96 -15.54 8.67
C LEU A 84 -11.56 -16.49 9.73
N SER A 85 -12.09 -17.67 9.37
CA SER A 85 -12.66 -18.63 10.34
C SER A 85 -11.61 -19.25 11.28
N VAL A 86 -10.39 -19.49 10.79
CA VAL A 86 -9.22 -19.85 11.61
C VAL A 86 -8.69 -18.63 12.38
N SER A 87 -9.08 -17.43 11.94
CA SER A 87 -8.70 -16.10 12.48
C SER A 87 -9.73 -15.42 13.39
N GLN A 88 -10.94 -15.96 13.57
CA GLN A 88 -12.01 -15.32 14.36
C GLN A 88 -11.95 -15.67 15.85
N ARG A 89 -11.05 -16.57 16.27
CA ARG A 89 -10.99 -17.04 17.67
C ARG A 89 -10.58 -15.97 18.70
N ASN A 90 -10.17 -14.77 18.30
CA ASN A 90 -10.15 -13.55 19.13
C ASN A 90 -9.85 -12.33 18.23
N LYS A 91 -10.82 -11.45 18.01
CA LYS A 91 -10.77 -10.29 17.09
C LYS A 91 -9.79 -9.16 17.50
N GLY A 92 -8.77 -9.45 18.31
CA GLY A 92 -7.84 -8.43 18.84
C GLY A 92 -6.36 -8.80 19.01
N SER A 93 -5.90 -10.03 18.76
CA SER A 93 -4.62 -10.48 19.37
C SER A 93 -3.60 -11.18 18.45
N ARG A 94 -3.62 -10.96 17.13
CA ARG A 94 -2.64 -11.59 16.23
C ARG A 94 -1.73 -10.53 15.62
N PRO A 95 -0.55 -10.28 16.21
CA PRO A 95 0.38 -9.34 15.63
C PRO A 95 0.76 -9.79 14.22
N ARG A 96 0.77 -8.83 13.29
CA ARG A 96 1.29 -8.98 11.93
C ARG A 96 1.68 -7.60 11.41
N PRO A 97 2.65 -7.48 10.50
CA PRO A 97 2.93 -6.20 9.85
C PRO A 97 1.68 -5.69 9.14
N ASP A 98 1.55 -4.36 9.05
CA ASP A 98 0.44 -3.74 8.34
C ASP A 98 0.60 -3.96 6.83
N TYR A 99 1.84 -3.84 6.31
CA TYR A 99 2.18 -3.96 4.89
C TYR A 99 3.44 -4.79 4.66
N LEU A 100 3.54 -5.32 3.44
CA LEU A 100 4.73 -5.93 2.86
C LEU A 100 5.23 -5.02 1.73
N ILE A 101 6.52 -4.73 1.72
CA ILE A 101 7.15 -4.06 0.58
C ILE A 101 8.01 -5.09 -0.16
N GLU A 102 7.70 -5.34 -1.43
CA GLU A 102 8.50 -6.16 -2.34
C GLU A 102 9.42 -5.23 -3.15
N ALA A 103 10.74 -5.42 -3.03
CA ALA A 103 11.72 -4.88 -3.97
C ALA A 103 12.07 -5.97 -4.98
N TRP A 104 11.75 -5.75 -6.25
CA TRP A 104 11.88 -6.72 -7.32
C TRP A 104 12.65 -6.18 -8.50
N LYS A 105 13.42 -7.06 -9.14
CA LYS A 105 14.16 -6.78 -10.36
C LYS A 105 14.15 -8.03 -11.25
N PRO A 106 14.05 -7.88 -12.58
CA PRO A 106 14.15 -9.02 -13.49
C PRO A 106 15.41 -9.86 -13.26
N GLY A 107 15.26 -11.19 -13.23
CA GLY A 107 16.37 -12.12 -13.07
C GLY A 107 16.93 -12.26 -11.64
N GLU A 108 16.36 -11.57 -10.66
CA GLU A 108 16.77 -11.68 -9.25
C GLU A 108 15.63 -12.20 -8.35
N PRO A 109 15.95 -12.92 -7.26
CA PRO A 109 15.01 -13.18 -6.17
C PRO A 109 14.41 -11.89 -5.61
N SER A 110 13.11 -11.91 -5.27
CA SER A 110 12.47 -10.74 -4.64
C SER A 110 12.93 -10.57 -3.20
N LYS A 111 13.07 -9.31 -2.77
CA LYS A 111 13.41 -8.96 -1.39
C LYS A 111 12.18 -8.40 -0.71
N VAL A 112 11.87 -8.87 0.50
CA VAL A 112 10.65 -8.48 1.21
C VAL A 112 11.00 -7.76 2.50
N THR A 113 10.36 -6.61 2.74
CA THR A 113 10.45 -5.86 4.01
C THR A 113 9.09 -5.78 4.67
N PHE A 114 9.03 -6.09 5.96
CA PHE A 114 7.83 -5.90 6.77
C PHE A 114 7.70 -4.45 7.21
N VAL A 115 6.47 -3.92 7.14
CA VAL A 115 6.20 -2.54 7.51
C VAL A 115 5.03 -2.48 8.49
N ALA A 116 5.26 -1.80 9.61
CA ALA A 116 4.21 -1.44 10.56
C ALA A 116 4.12 0.07 10.67
N CYS A 117 2.95 0.63 10.31
CA CYS A 117 2.70 2.06 10.33
C CYS A 117 1.74 2.41 11.47
N LYS A 118 2.13 3.38 12.28
CA LYS A 118 1.29 3.98 13.32
C LYS A 118 1.43 5.50 13.24
N GLY A 119 0.43 6.22 13.74
CA GLY A 119 0.63 7.64 14.00
C GLY A 119 -0.42 8.24 14.91
N ASN A 120 -0.19 9.50 15.25
CA ASN A 120 -0.99 10.23 16.23
C ASN A 120 -1.03 11.73 15.92
N HIS A 121 -2.05 12.40 16.44
CA HIS A 121 -2.11 13.86 16.55
C HIS A 121 -1.64 14.26 17.94
N GLN A 122 -0.49 14.92 18.06
CA GLN A 122 0.01 15.40 19.35
C GLN A 122 -0.46 16.82 19.64
N LYS A 123 -0.93 17.07 20.87
CA LYS A 123 -0.96 18.43 21.44
C LYS A 123 0.30 18.58 22.29
N PRO A 124 1.22 19.50 21.97
CA PRO A 124 2.37 19.77 22.84
C PRO A 124 1.87 20.23 24.21
N SER A 125 2.10 19.42 25.25
CA SER A 125 1.87 19.82 26.63
C SER A 125 3.12 20.54 27.15
N LYS A 126 2.97 21.78 27.63
CA LYS A 126 4.07 22.60 28.17
C LYS A 126 4.73 22.03 29.44
N ARG A 127 4.25 20.90 29.99
CA ARG A 127 4.62 20.48 31.35
C ARG A 127 5.27 19.10 31.49
N THR A 128 5.36 18.30 30.42
CA THR A 128 6.00 16.98 30.50
C THR A 128 6.51 16.55 29.12
N GLY A 129 7.70 15.97 29.02
CA GLY A 129 8.26 15.33 27.81
C GLY A 129 7.48 14.08 27.32
N GLN A 130 6.15 14.12 27.37
CA GLN A 130 5.20 13.04 27.01
C GLN A 130 5.18 12.72 25.50
N THR A 131 5.71 13.59 24.65
CA THR A 131 5.74 13.39 23.19
C THR A 131 6.55 12.15 22.81
N ARG A 132 7.76 12.00 23.36
CA ARG A 132 8.63 10.82 23.17
C ARG A 132 7.98 9.52 23.67
N SER A 133 7.18 9.58 24.74
CA SER A 133 6.53 8.38 25.31
C SER A 133 5.48 7.75 24.39
N THR A 134 4.77 8.55 23.58
CA THR A 134 3.76 8.02 22.66
C THR A 134 4.41 7.44 21.40
N THR A 135 5.41 8.11 20.85
CA THR A 135 6.20 7.62 19.70
C THR A 135 6.89 6.31 20.03
N VAL A 136 7.58 6.23 21.17
CA VAL A 136 8.21 4.97 21.63
C VAL A 136 7.17 3.86 21.77
N ARG A 137 6.01 4.12 22.39
CA ARG A 137 4.93 3.12 22.48
C ARG A 137 4.42 2.65 21.11
N GLN A 138 4.32 3.55 20.14
CA GLN A 138 3.90 3.21 18.77
C GLN A 138 4.95 2.36 18.06
N LEU A 139 6.24 2.68 18.23
CA LEU A 139 7.33 1.88 17.69
C LEU A 139 7.41 0.49 18.35
N VAL A 140 7.26 0.40 19.68
CA VAL A 140 7.16 -0.88 20.40
C VAL A 140 5.97 -1.69 19.88
N LYS A 141 4.81 -1.05 19.68
CA LYS A 141 3.67 -1.75 19.11
C LYS A 141 3.93 -2.22 17.67
N GLY A 142 4.64 -1.42 16.88
CA GLY A 142 5.11 -1.81 15.56
C GLY A 142 6.02 -3.05 15.61
N ALA A 143 6.94 -3.11 16.57
CA ALA A 143 7.83 -4.25 16.74
C ALA A 143 7.05 -5.52 17.13
N GLU A 144 6.09 -5.42 18.04
CA GLU A 144 5.19 -6.54 18.35
C GLU A 144 4.48 -7.05 17.09
N LEU A 145 3.99 -6.14 16.23
CA LEU A 145 3.31 -6.49 14.99
C LEU A 145 4.23 -7.24 14.01
N THR A 146 5.45 -6.75 13.80
CA THR A 146 6.39 -7.35 12.84
C THR A 146 6.92 -8.71 13.31
N GLU A 147 7.09 -8.92 14.63
CA GLU A 147 7.46 -10.22 15.21
C GLU A 147 6.42 -11.32 14.97
N GLY A 148 5.15 -10.94 14.82
CA GLY A 148 4.04 -11.88 14.63
C GLY A 148 3.97 -12.54 13.25
N MET A 149 4.92 -12.24 12.35
CA MET A 149 5.05 -12.88 11.05
C MET A 149 6.51 -13.19 10.74
N GLN A 150 6.76 -14.27 9.99
CA GLN A 150 8.08 -14.67 9.52
C GLN A 150 7.98 -15.22 8.08
N ILE A 151 9.00 -14.95 7.26
CA ILE A 151 9.18 -15.55 5.93
C ILE A 151 10.47 -16.36 5.96
N GLY A 152 10.37 -17.67 5.70
CA GLY A 152 11.52 -18.57 5.74
C GLY A 152 12.05 -18.73 7.16
N GLN A 153 13.35 -18.53 7.35
CA GLN A 153 13.98 -18.72 8.65
C GLN A 153 13.59 -17.63 9.65
N TRP A 154 13.49 -18.00 10.93
CA TRP A 154 13.14 -17.08 12.01
C TRP A 154 14.11 -15.90 12.09
N ASN A 155 13.56 -14.69 12.26
CA ASN A 155 14.28 -13.44 12.46
C ASN A 155 15.23 -13.05 11.30
N THR A 156 14.85 -13.40 10.08
CA THR A 156 15.62 -13.04 8.86
C THR A 156 14.95 -11.96 8.01
N THR A 157 13.68 -11.60 8.28
CA THR A 157 12.96 -10.60 7.49
C THR A 157 13.25 -9.18 8.00
N PRO A 158 13.74 -8.26 7.16
CA PRO A 158 13.96 -6.89 7.57
C PRO A 158 12.63 -6.21 7.87
N CYS A 159 12.61 -5.35 8.90
CA CYS A 159 11.39 -4.66 9.32
C CYS A 159 11.61 -3.14 9.41
N LEU A 160 10.56 -2.39 9.09
CA LEU A 160 10.44 -0.94 9.31
C LEU A 160 9.21 -0.68 10.18
N MET A 161 9.44 -0.15 11.39
CA MET A 161 8.39 0.27 12.31
C MET A 161 8.36 1.79 12.32
N LEU A 162 7.22 2.37 11.94
CA LEU A 162 7.08 3.81 11.73
C LEU A 162 6.05 4.43 12.66
N SER A 163 6.38 5.61 13.16
CA SER A 163 5.53 6.44 13.99
C SER A 163 5.49 7.86 13.43
N THR A 164 4.39 8.20 12.76
CA THR A 164 4.15 9.53 12.22
C THR A 164 3.57 10.47 13.27
N GLU A 165 4.23 11.60 13.48
CA GLU A 165 3.82 12.70 14.35
C GLU A 165 3.38 13.89 13.49
N LEU A 166 2.12 14.28 13.64
CA LEU A 166 1.58 15.52 13.07
C LEU A 166 1.72 16.62 14.12
N MET A 167 2.76 17.45 14.01
CA MET A 167 3.10 18.47 15.00
C MET A 167 2.34 19.77 14.72
N GLY A 168 1.59 20.28 15.71
CA GLY A 168 0.84 21.53 15.55
C GLY A 168 1.71 22.76 15.24
N GLN A 169 2.97 22.77 15.68
CA GLN A 169 4.03 23.68 15.24
C GLN A 169 5.26 22.79 14.96
N GLY A 170 5.73 22.73 13.70
CA GLY A 170 6.90 21.92 13.31
C GLY A 170 6.69 20.94 12.15
N GLY A 171 5.50 20.88 11.55
CA GLY A 171 5.25 20.05 10.35
C GLY A 171 4.99 18.57 10.66
N VAL A 172 5.39 17.72 9.71
CA VAL A 172 5.20 16.25 9.77
C VAL A 172 6.55 15.57 10.01
N VAL A 173 6.63 14.76 11.06
CA VAL A 173 7.84 13.96 11.38
C VAL A 173 7.49 12.48 11.37
N VAL A 174 8.30 11.67 10.69
CA VAL A 174 8.17 10.21 10.71
C VAL A 174 9.37 9.62 11.43
N ASN A 175 9.15 9.02 12.58
CA ASN A 175 10.18 8.31 13.33
C ASN A 175 10.23 6.86 12.86
N VAL A 176 11.43 6.33 12.64
CA VAL A 176 11.63 4.97 12.11
C VAL A 176 12.54 4.17 13.03
N LEU A 177 12.09 2.98 13.40
CA LEU A 177 12.93 1.92 13.96
C LEU A 177 13.07 0.82 12.92
N GLN A 178 14.29 0.35 12.69
CA GLN A 178 14.59 -0.66 11.67
C GLN A 178 15.20 -1.90 12.32
N SER A 179 14.85 -3.08 11.82
CA SER A 179 15.61 -4.30 12.06
C SER A 179 16.26 -4.78 10.75
N PRO A 180 17.52 -5.27 10.81
CA PRO A 180 18.17 -5.83 9.64
C PRO A 180 17.54 -7.16 9.23
N GLY A 181 17.84 -7.61 8.01
CA GLY A 181 17.38 -8.88 7.48
C GLY A 181 17.52 -8.93 5.96
N GLU A 182 17.42 -10.14 5.42
CA GLU A 182 17.61 -10.45 3.99
C GLU A 182 16.61 -11.50 3.52
N ALA A 183 15.36 -11.46 3.99
CA ALA A 183 14.34 -12.40 3.52
C ALA A 183 14.15 -12.30 2.00
N LEU A 184 14.37 -13.43 1.33
CA LEU A 184 14.26 -13.60 -0.10
C LEU A 184 13.07 -14.50 -0.44
N LEU A 185 12.38 -14.15 -1.51
CA LEU A 185 11.46 -15.06 -2.20
C LEU A 185 12.16 -15.61 -3.45
N PRO A 186 12.00 -16.90 -3.77
CA PRO A 186 12.60 -17.52 -4.94
C PRO A 186 12.37 -16.72 -6.21
N LEU A 187 13.35 -16.76 -7.12
CA LEU A 187 13.21 -16.19 -8.45
C LEU A 187 12.00 -16.82 -9.16
N ARG A 188 11.06 -15.97 -9.57
CA ARG A 188 9.95 -16.38 -10.45
C ARG A 188 10.44 -16.37 -11.89
N ILE A 189 10.34 -17.51 -12.56
CA ILE A 189 10.70 -17.65 -13.98
C ILE A 189 9.41 -17.53 -14.80
N PRO A 190 9.31 -16.55 -15.73
CA PRO A 190 8.14 -16.43 -16.60
C PRO A 190 7.85 -17.72 -17.37
N GLY A 191 6.59 -18.14 -17.39
CA GLY A 191 6.14 -19.37 -18.07
C GLY A 191 6.52 -20.68 -17.36
N ALA A 192 7.20 -20.65 -16.22
CA ALA A 192 7.42 -21.82 -15.37
C ALA A 192 6.35 -21.93 -14.28
N ALA A 193 6.23 -23.13 -13.70
CA ALA A 193 5.34 -23.38 -12.57
C ALA A 193 5.63 -22.40 -11.41
N GLY A 194 4.58 -21.77 -10.88
CA GLY A 194 4.72 -20.74 -9.83
C GLY A 194 5.00 -19.33 -10.36
N SER A 195 4.90 -19.12 -11.68
CA SER A 195 4.82 -17.79 -12.29
C SER A 195 3.58 -17.03 -11.79
N ALA A 196 3.69 -15.70 -11.68
CA ALA A 196 2.57 -14.86 -11.29
C ALA A 196 1.41 -14.88 -12.29
N ASP A 197 1.62 -15.28 -13.54
CA ASP A 197 0.58 -15.37 -14.58
C ASP A 197 -0.40 -16.52 -14.30
N GLU A 198 0.09 -17.61 -13.70
CA GLU A 198 -0.71 -18.79 -13.37
C GLU A 198 -1.72 -18.48 -12.27
N GLU A 199 -2.94 -19.00 -12.43
CA GLU A 199 -3.95 -18.89 -11.38
C GLU A 199 -3.50 -19.57 -10.10
N ILE A 200 -3.57 -18.84 -9.00
CA ILE A 200 -3.25 -19.36 -7.67
C ILE A 200 -4.53 -19.75 -6.94
N ARG A 201 -4.50 -20.91 -6.27
CA ARG A 201 -5.58 -21.36 -5.40
C ARG A 201 -5.29 -21.02 -3.95
N ASP A 202 -6.35 -20.99 -3.14
CA ASP A 202 -6.23 -20.96 -1.69
C ASP A 202 -5.38 -22.13 -1.18
N LYS A 203 -4.52 -21.86 -0.19
CA LYS A 203 -3.71 -22.89 0.46
C LYS A 203 -4.34 -23.26 1.79
N SER A 204 -4.75 -24.51 1.94
CA SER A 204 -5.25 -25.05 3.20
C SER A 204 -4.13 -25.70 4.00
N GLY A 205 -4.27 -25.77 5.32
CA GLY A 205 -3.37 -26.54 6.17
C GLY A 205 -2.08 -25.81 6.57
N ILE A 206 -1.93 -24.52 6.22
CA ILE A 206 -0.81 -23.74 6.78
C ILE A 206 -1.06 -23.56 8.29
N PRO A 207 -0.11 -23.96 9.17
CA PRO A 207 -0.34 -23.96 10.61
C PRO A 207 -0.67 -22.58 11.16
N TYR A 208 -1.62 -22.57 12.11
CA TYR A 208 -1.92 -21.47 13.04
C TYR A 208 -2.90 -22.01 14.10
N PRO A 209 -2.75 -21.76 15.43
CA PRO A 209 -1.67 -21.06 16.15
C PRO A 209 -0.36 -21.87 16.27
N ASN A 210 0.62 -21.36 17.03
CA ASN A 210 1.92 -22.01 17.31
C ASN A 210 2.77 -22.37 16.07
N ALA A 211 2.77 -21.50 15.07
CA ALA A 211 3.42 -21.77 13.78
C ALA A 211 4.86 -21.24 13.68
N ILE A 212 5.19 -20.15 14.41
CA ILE A 212 6.54 -19.59 14.36
C ILE A 212 7.45 -20.45 15.21
N HIS A 213 8.46 -21.03 14.59
CA HIS A 213 9.49 -21.82 15.26
C HIS A 213 10.67 -20.92 15.65
N ILE A 214 10.85 -20.70 16.96
CA ILE A 214 12.00 -19.98 17.49
C ILE A 214 13.10 -21.01 17.80
N PRO A 215 14.27 -20.93 17.13
CA PRO A 215 15.41 -21.80 17.41
C PRO A 215 15.97 -21.56 18.83
N PRO A 216 16.70 -22.53 19.40
CA PRO A 216 17.31 -22.37 20.71
C PRO A 216 18.37 -21.26 20.70
N HIS A 217 18.45 -20.48 21.78
CA HIS A 217 19.42 -19.39 21.94
C HIS A 217 19.76 -19.18 23.43
N GLU A 218 21.04 -18.98 23.76
CA GLU A 218 21.52 -18.63 25.11
C GLU A 218 20.87 -19.46 26.25
N GLY A 219 20.94 -20.79 26.15
CA GLY A 219 20.41 -21.69 27.18
C GLY A 219 18.87 -21.79 27.22
N ARG A 220 18.16 -21.15 26.29
CA ARG A 220 16.71 -21.34 26.08
C ARG A 220 16.47 -22.44 25.06
N GLN A 221 15.52 -23.32 25.36
CA GLN A 221 15.08 -24.35 24.43
C GLN A 221 14.33 -23.76 23.23
N ALA A 222 14.31 -24.51 22.13
CA ALA A 222 13.44 -24.23 20.99
C ALA A 222 11.98 -24.16 21.47
N ARG A 223 11.21 -23.23 20.91
CA ARG A 223 9.80 -23.07 21.25
C ARG A 223 9.01 -22.60 20.05
N THR A 224 7.72 -22.90 20.06
CA THR A 224 6.77 -22.34 19.10
C THR A 224 5.97 -21.22 19.75
N VAL A 225 5.61 -20.22 18.94
CA VAL A 225 4.74 -19.11 19.35
C VAL A 225 3.67 -18.83 18.32
N ASP A 226 2.62 -18.13 18.74
CA ASP A 226 1.54 -17.70 17.86
C ASP A 226 2.04 -16.67 16.85
N GLY A 227 1.76 -16.91 15.58
CA GLY A 227 2.07 -16.00 14.49
C GLY A 227 1.92 -16.66 13.13
N PHE A 228 2.24 -15.90 12.09
CA PHE A 228 2.18 -16.34 10.70
C PHE A 228 3.56 -16.75 10.23
N GLN A 229 3.73 -17.99 9.82
CA GLN A 229 5.00 -18.50 9.30
C GLN A 229 4.79 -18.95 7.85
N VAL A 230 5.48 -18.30 6.92
CA VAL A 230 5.68 -18.86 5.58
C VAL A 230 6.89 -19.78 5.68
N GLY A 231 6.68 -21.09 5.55
CA GLY A 231 7.76 -22.08 5.58
C GLY A 231 8.65 -22.01 4.34
N GLU A 232 9.84 -22.62 4.39
CA GLU A 232 10.76 -22.68 3.25
C GLU A 232 10.11 -23.33 2.01
N ASP A 233 9.31 -24.37 2.22
CA ASP A 233 8.54 -25.05 1.16
C ASP A 233 7.41 -24.20 0.55
N ASP A 234 7.03 -23.12 1.22
CA ASP A 234 5.90 -22.26 0.83
C ASP A 234 6.36 -20.95 0.17
N LEU A 235 7.68 -20.69 0.08
CA LEU A 235 8.22 -19.41 -0.40
C LEU A 235 7.83 -19.12 -1.86
N GLY A 236 7.86 -20.13 -2.73
CA GLY A 236 7.46 -19.98 -4.14
C GLY A 236 5.99 -19.61 -4.28
N TRP A 237 5.12 -20.32 -3.57
CA TRP A 237 3.68 -20.00 -3.50
C TRP A 237 3.43 -18.59 -2.95
N PHE A 238 4.14 -18.21 -1.88
CA PHE A 238 3.97 -16.89 -1.27
C PHE A 238 4.45 -15.77 -2.19
N GLY A 239 5.55 -15.99 -2.93
CA GLY A 239 6.01 -15.02 -3.92
C GLY A 239 5.06 -14.86 -5.10
N GLN A 240 4.48 -15.95 -5.60
CA GLN A 240 3.42 -15.88 -6.60
C GLN A 240 2.20 -15.11 -6.06
N LEU A 241 1.77 -15.42 -4.84
CA LEU A 241 0.64 -14.76 -4.17
C LEU A 241 0.87 -13.26 -3.99
N LEU A 242 2.08 -12.85 -3.59
CA LEU A 242 2.44 -11.45 -3.38
C LEU A 242 2.36 -10.67 -4.70
N ALA A 243 2.93 -11.20 -5.77
CA ALA A 243 2.87 -10.61 -7.11
C ALA A 243 1.44 -10.45 -7.61
N ARG A 244 0.62 -11.49 -7.47
CA ARG A 244 -0.79 -11.47 -7.87
C ARG A 244 -1.62 -10.50 -7.02
N THR A 245 -1.41 -10.47 -5.71
CA THR A 245 -2.11 -9.53 -4.83
C THR A 245 -1.72 -8.07 -5.15
N GLY A 246 -0.46 -7.82 -5.51
CA GLY A 246 -0.02 -6.52 -6.04
C GLY A 246 -0.76 -6.13 -7.32
N ALA A 247 -0.84 -7.04 -8.30
CA ALA A 247 -1.59 -6.82 -9.54
C ALA A 247 -3.10 -6.57 -9.31
N ALA A 248 -3.70 -7.25 -8.32
CA ALA A 248 -5.07 -6.99 -7.88
C ALA A 248 -5.21 -5.57 -7.32
N GLY A 249 -4.26 -5.10 -6.53
CA GLY A 249 -4.24 -3.73 -6.01
C GLY A 249 -4.16 -2.67 -7.12
N LEU A 250 -3.30 -2.89 -8.11
CA LEU A 250 -3.13 -1.99 -9.27
C LEU A 250 -4.41 -1.93 -10.13
N THR A 251 -5.00 -3.08 -10.41
CA THR A 251 -6.24 -3.14 -11.20
C THR A 251 -7.43 -2.54 -10.45
N ALA A 252 -7.52 -2.74 -9.13
CA ALA A 252 -8.55 -2.13 -8.30
C ALA A 252 -8.38 -0.60 -8.21
N PHE A 253 -7.14 -0.11 -8.13
CA PHE A 253 -6.82 1.31 -8.16
C PHE A 253 -7.29 1.97 -9.47
N SER A 254 -7.14 1.29 -10.60
CA SER A 254 -7.64 1.73 -11.91
C SER A 254 -9.13 1.41 -12.15
N GLY A 255 -9.88 0.98 -11.13
CA GLY A 255 -11.32 0.72 -11.25
C GLY A 255 -11.72 -0.58 -11.94
N GLY A 256 -10.78 -1.52 -12.13
CA GLY A 256 -11.06 -2.81 -12.76
C GLY A 256 -11.80 -3.77 -11.83
N GLY A 257 -13.03 -4.16 -12.16
CA GLY A 257 -13.77 -5.21 -11.45
C GLY A 257 -13.21 -6.61 -11.74
N GLU A 258 -13.60 -7.19 -12.87
CA GLU A 258 -13.19 -8.54 -13.29
C GLU A 258 -11.66 -8.68 -13.37
N SER A 259 -10.95 -7.64 -13.82
CA SER A 259 -9.50 -7.59 -13.84
C SER A 259 -8.89 -7.79 -12.44
N THR A 260 -9.49 -7.21 -11.39
CA THR A 260 -9.07 -7.43 -10.00
C THR A 260 -9.39 -8.84 -9.55
N ALA A 261 -10.60 -9.33 -9.84
CA ALA A 261 -11.07 -10.67 -9.46
C ALA A 261 -10.08 -11.76 -9.90
N ARG A 262 -9.60 -11.67 -11.14
CA ARG A 262 -8.64 -12.61 -11.75
C ARG A 262 -7.44 -12.91 -10.85
N PHE A 263 -6.95 -11.92 -10.11
CA PHE A 263 -5.71 -12.01 -9.37
C PHE A 263 -5.87 -12.41 -7.90
N LEU A 264 -7.10 -12.37 -7.38
CA LEU A 264 -7.41 -12.76 -6.01
C LEU A 264 -7.81 -14.23 -5.93
N THR A 265 -7.60 -14.86 -4.78
CA THR A 265 -8.26 -16.14 -4.46
C THR A 265 -9.68 -15.94 -3.93
N ALA A 266 -10.44 -17.02 -3.79
CA ALA A 266 -11.77 -16.96 -3.19
C ALA A 266 -11.71 -16.40 -1.75
N ARG A 267 -10.76 -16.85 -0.91
CA ARG A 267 -10.62 -16.30 0.46
C ARG A 267 -10.16 -14.86 0.51
N GLN A 268 -9.46 -14.38 -0.51
CA GLN A 268 -9.12 -12.95 -0.65
C GLN A 268 -10.32 -12.10 -1.06
N GLY A 269 -11.45 -12.71 -1.43
CA GLY A 269 -12.69 -12.03 -1.77
C GLY A 269 -12.87 -11.81 -3.28
N ARG A 270 -12.32 -12.70 -4.12
CA ARG A 270 -12.51 -12.69 -5.59
C ARG A 270 -13.95 -12.41 -6.00
N GLU A 271 -14.91 -13.10 -5.38
CA GLU A 271 -16.34 -13.01 -5.70
C GLU A 271 -16.91 -11.59 -5.55
N HIS A 272 -16.30 -10.74 -4.69
CA HIS A 272 -16.71 -9.34 -4.56
C HIS A 272 -16.41 -8.50 -5.81
N TYR A 273 -15.52 -8.95 -6.68
CA TYR A 273 -15.12 -8.24 -7.88
C TYR A 273 -15.69 -8.85 -9.17
N GLU A 274 -16.33 -10.03 -9.08
CA GLU A 274 -17.00 -10.70 -10.20
C GLU A 274 -18.42 -10.18 -10.45
N VAL A 275 -19.02 -9.48 -9.48
CA VAL A 275 -20.38 -8.94 -9.62
C VAL A 275 -20.38 -7.72 -10.56
N PRO A 276 -21.24 -7.69 -11.60
CA PRO A 276 -21.33 -6.56 -12.52
C PRO A 276 -21.54 -5.22 -11.80
N ALA A 277 -20.64 -4.30 -12.07
CA ALA A 277 -20.65 -2.93 -11.59
C ALA A 277 -21.81 -2.14 -12.23
N PHE A 278 -22.81 -1.71 -11.45
CA PHE A 278 -23.82 -0.74 -11.90
C PHE A 278 -23.21 0.65 -12.02
N ALA A 279 -23.16 1.21 -13.23
CA ALA A 279 -22.52 2.50 -13.62
C ALA A 279 -22.79 3.72 -12.71
N ALA A 280 -23.86 3.71 -11.89
CA ALA A 280 -24.15 4.80 -10.94
C ALA A 280 -23.53 4.61 -9.54
N THR A 281 -22.97 3.43 -9.23
CA THR A 281 -22.60 3.05 -7.85
C THR A 281 -21.32 2.22 -7.76
N SER A 282 -20.52 2.13 -8.81
CA SER A 282 -19.28 1.34 -8.85
C SER A 282 -18.30 1.98 -9.80
N SER A 283 -17.03 1.87 -9.45
CA SER A 283 -15.91 2.25 -10.30
C SER A 283 -15.85 1.28 -11.49
N VAL A 284 -15.77 1.85 -12.68
CA VAL A 284 -15.53 1.17 -13.94
C VAL A 284 -14.23 1.75 -14.49
N ASP A 285 -13.45 0.95 -15.23
CA ASP A 285 -12.27 1.37 -15.98
C ASP A 285 -12.65 2.14 -17.25
N ASP A 286 -13.54 3.15 -17.12
CA ASP A 286 -14.17 3.89 -18.22
C ASP A 286 -13.68 5.34 -18.38
N ALA A 287 -12.78 5.80 -17.50
CA ALA A 287 -12.18 7.12 -17.59
C ALA A 287 -10.81 7.05 -18.27
N GLU A 288 -10.52 8.05 -19.10
CA GLU A 288 -9.24 8.17 -19.81
C GLU A 288 -8.71 9.60 -19.68
N ILE A 289 -7.40 9.73 -19.46
CA ILE A 289 -6.68 11.01 -19.57
C ILE A 289 -5.45 10.84 -20.47
N GLU A 290 -5.02 11.94 -21.07
CA GLU A 290 -3.79 12.01 -21.85
C GLU A 290 -2.84 13.02 -21.23
N VAL A 291 -1.59 12.60 -20.97
CA VAL A 291 -0.53 13.44 -20.41
C VAL A 291 0.76 13.16 -21.16
N ASP A 292 1.36 14.21 -21.73
CA ASP A 292 2.60 14.13 -22.52
C ASP A 292 2.56 13.00 -23.57
N ASP A 293 1.49 12.97 -24.37
CA ASP A 293 1.21 11.99 -25.43
C ASP A 293 1.07 10.53 -24.96
N LYS A 294 0.93 10.32 -23.64
CA LYS A 294 0.64 9.01 -23.04
C LYS A 294 -0.79 8.94 -22.54
N ARG A 295 -1.44 7.81 -22.84
CA ARG A 295 -2.80 7.53 -22.41
C ARG A 295 -2.80 6.73 -21.13
N PHE A 296 -3.67 7.14 -20.21
CA PHE A 296 -3.90 6.47 -18.94
C PHE A 296 -5.38 6.11 -18.85
N ILE A 297 -5.65 4.85 -18.49
CA ILE A 297 -6.99 4.32 -18.31
C ILE A 297 -7.21 4.09 -16.83
N GLY A 298 -8.40 4.43 -16.35
CA GLY A 298 -8.77 4.16 -14.98
C GLY A 298 -10.17 4.61 -14.67
N THR A 299 -10.32 5.20 -13.49
CA THR A 299 -11.59 5.67 -12.96
C THR A 299 -11.44 7.09 -12.45
N ASP A 300 -12.53 7.85 -12.52
CA ASP A 300 -12.58 9.19 -11.93
C ASP A 300 -13.65 9.28 -10.84
N HIS A 301 -13.48 10.28 -9.97
CA HIS A 301 -14.46 10.63 -8.98
C HIS A 301 -14.51 12.14 -8.77
N VAL A 302 -15.71 12.70 -8.85
CA VAL A 302 -15.94 14.10 -8.56
C VAL A 302 -16.49 14.25 -7.15
N PHE A 303 -15.72 14.89 -6.28
CA PHE A 303 -16.14 15.25 -4.93
C PHE A 303 -16.05 16.76 -4.71
N ARG A 304 -16.50 17.19 -3.53
CA ARG A 304 -16.47 18.60 -3.12
C ARG A 304 -15.57 18.80 -1.92
N ILE A 305 -14.73 19.82 -2.03
CA ILE A 305 -14.00 20.43 -0.91
C ILE A 305 -14.53 21.85 -0.74
N GLY A 306 -15.32 22.07 0.31
CA GLY A 306 -16.11 23.30 0.45
C GLY A 306 -17.00 23.54 -0.78
N ASN A 307 -16.82 24.68 -1.45
CA ASN A 307 -17.56 25.06 -2.65
C ASN A 307 -16.84 24.68 -3.97
N VAL A 308 -15.65 24.07 -3.88
CA VAL A 308 -14.83 23.70 -5.04
C VAL A 308 -15.17 22.25 -5.43
N ARG A 309 -15.44 22.02 -6.71
CA ARG A 309 -15.55 20.67 -7.27
C ARG A 309 -14.16 20.21 -7.69
N ILE A 310 -13.75 19.06 -7.19
CA ILE A 310 -12.48 18.45 -7.52
C ILE A 310 -12.79 17.12 -8.19
N GLU A 311 -12.15 16.88 -9.32
CA GLU A 311 -12.10 15.59 -9.97
C GLU A 311 -10.78 14.94 -9.61
N ALA A 312 -10.86 13.70 -9.16
CA ALA A 312 -9.70 12.86 -8.95
C ALA A 312 -9.76 11.67 -9.89
N PHE A 313 -8.69 11.49 -10.65
CA PHE A 313 -8.47 10.35 -11.52
C PHE A 313 -7.45 9.42 -10.85
N SER A 314 -7.75 8.12 -10.83
CA SER A 314 -6.79 7.06 -10.54
C SER A 314 -6.77 6.08 -11.69
N GLY A 315 -5.59 5.82 -12.22
CA GLY A 315 -5.45 4.95 -13.37
C GLY A 315 -4.03 4.48 -13.58
N MET A 316 -3.79 3.92 -14.75
CA MET A 316 -2.53 3.32 -15.13
C MET A 316 -2.27 3.53 -16.61
N ASP A 317 -1.00 3.56 -16.99
CA ASP A 317 -0.57 3.54 -18.39
C ASP A 317 -1.34 2.46 -19.17
N GLN A 318 -1.94 2.87 -20.29
CA GLN A 318 -2.88 2.04 -21.05
C GLN A 318 -2.28 0.69 -21.45
N ASP A 319 -1.01 0.67 -21.88
CA ASP A 319 -0.37 -0.55 -22.37
C ASP A 319 -0.06 -1.50 -21.21
N LEU A 320 0.41 -0.95 -20.08
CA LEU A 320 0.64 -1.73 -18.86
C LEU A 320 -0.68 -2.29 -18.28
N TYR A 321 -1.75 -1.49 -18.29
CA TYR A 321 -3.07 -1.94 -17.85
C TYR A 321 -3.63 -3.05 -18.75
N ALA A 322 -3.41 -2.95 -20.07
CA ALA A 322 -3.85 -3.96 -21.03
C ALA A 322 -3.19 -5.34 -20.78
N LEU A 323 -1.92 -5.36 -20.35
CA LEU A 323 -1.24 -6.60 -19.95
C LEU A 323 -1.91 -7.23 -18.73
N LEU A 324 -2.18 -6.43 -17.69
CA LEU A 324 -2.88 -6.89 -16.49
C LEU A 324 -4.29 -7.38 -16.79
N LYS A 325 -5.05 -6.68 -17.65
CA LYS A 325 -6.40 -7.11 -18.06
C LYS A 325 -6.40 -8.50 -18.72
N LYS A 326 -5.32 -8.83 -19.46
CA LYS A 326 -5.11 -10.16 -20.08
C LYS A 326 -4.55 -11.20 -19.12
N GLY A 327 -4.09 -10.80 -17.93
CA GLY A 327 -3.51 -11.70 -16.93
C GLY A 327 -1.99 -11.89 -17.03
N TYR A 328 -1.30 -11.07 -17.82
CA TYR A 328 0.16 -11.16 -18.02
C TYR A 328 0.90 -10.28 -16.99
N ILE A 329 1.01 -10.78 -15.76
CA ILE A 329 1.67 -10.10 -14.65
C ILE A 329 3.19 -10.05 -14.86
N GLU A 330 3.83 -11.14 -15.29
CA GLU A 330 5.28 -11.14 -15.44
C GLU A 330 5.73 -10.20 -16.58
N GLU A 331 5.01 -10.18 -17.70
CA GLU A 331 5.25 -9.23 -18.79
C GLU A 331 4.99 -7.78 -18.33
N TYR A 332 3.89 -7.55 -17.59
CA TYR A 332 3.62 -6.25 -16.98
C TYR A 332 4.81 -5.79 -16.11
N ARG A 333 5.30 -6.63 -15.20
CA ARG A 333 6.40 -6.28 -14.29
C ARG A 333 7.67 -5.95 -15.06
N GLN A 334 7.97 -6.72 -16.12
CA GLN A 334 9.10 -6.44 -17.01
C GLN A 334 8.97 -5.06 -17.67
N LYS A 335 7.78 -4.73 -18.21
CA LYS A 335 7.53 -3.44 -18.88
C LYS A 335 7.51 -2.26 -17.91
N ALA A 336 6.97 -2.45 -16.70
CA ALA A 336 7.05 -1.46 -15.63
C ALA A 336 8.49 -1.20 -15.21
N TYR A 337 9.34 -2.24 -15.17
CA TYR A 337 10.76 -2.08 -14.90
C TYR A 337 11.50 -1.29 -15.98
N GLU A 338 11.21 -1.56 -17.26
CA GLU A 338 11.74 -0.77 -18.38
C GLU A 338 11.32 0.71 -18.28
N LEU A 339 10.06 0.97 -17.94
CA LEU A 339 9.53 2.33 -17.72
C LEU A 339 10.24 3.03 -16.55
N PHE A 340 10.46 2.33 -15.45
CA PHE A 340 11.19 2.83 -14.29
C PHE A 340 12.61 3.29 -14.68
N LEU A 341 13.37 2.46 -15.39
CA LEU A 341 14.72 2.80 -15.85
C LEU A 341 14.73 4.00 -16.82
N ALA A 342 13.74 4.08 -17.71
CA ALA A 342 13.61 5.21 -18.63
C ALA A 342 13.35 6.53 -17.89
N ARG A 343 12.52 6.50 -16.83
CA ARG A 343 12.15 7.68 -16.04
C ARG A 343 13.26 8.21 -15.15
N GLN A 344 14.19 7.37 -14.68
CA GLN A 344 15.38 7.85 -13.96
C GLN A 344 16.20 8.84 -14.81
N ASN A 345 16.09 8.76 -16.13
CA ASN A 345 16.89 9.54 -17.09
C ASN A 345 16.16 10.75 -17.70
N THR A 346 14.93 11.07 -17.27
CA THR A 346 14.12 12.16 -17.87
C THR A 346 13.75 13.25 -16.86
N GLN A 347 13.96 14.52 -17.23
CA GLN A 347 13.45 15.68 -16.48
C GLN A 347 12.02 16.03 -16.92
N LYS A 348 11.16 16.34 -15.94
CA LYS A 348 9.72 16.57 -16.11
C LYS A 348 9.42 17.77 -17.03
N THR A 349 8.56 17.56 -18.00
CA THR A 349 7.57 18.56 -18.44
C THR A 349 6.21 18.17 -17.88
N ASN A 350 5.29 19.12 -17.69
CA ASN A 350 3.88 18.78 -17.53
C ASN A 350 3.01 19.99 -17.87
N ARG A 351 2.09 19.83 -18.83
CA ARG A 351 0.98 20.76 -19.10
C ARG A 351 -0.33 20.24 -18.49
N TRP A 352 -0.30 19.78 -17.24
CA TRP A 352 -1.51 19.39 -16.51
C TRP A 352 -2.06 20.57 -15.68
N ASN A 353 -3.37 20.84 -15.77
CA ASN A 353 -4.03 21.91 -15.00
C ASN A 353 -4.42 21.43 -13.59
N GLY A 354 -3.43 20.99 -12.81
CA GLY A 354 -3.63 20.48 -11.46
C GLY A 354 -2.41 19.73 -10.90
N SER A 355 -2.62 18.95 -9.85
CA SER A 355 -1.58 18.09 -9.28
C SER A 355 -1.64 16.72 -9.91
N ILE A 356 -0.49 16.19 -10.33
CA ILE A 356 -0.38 14.85 -10.90
C ILE A 356 0.82 14.13 -10.30
N SER A 357 0.61 12.87 -9.94
CA SER A 357 1.63 11.96 -9.41
C SER A 357 1.72 10.74 -10.32
N PHE A 358 2.95 10.38 -10.67
CA PHE A 358 3.25 9.17 -11.43
C PHE A 358 4.08 8.25 -10.57
N HIS A 359 3.74 6.97 -10.60
CA HIS A 359 4.50 5.95 -9.90
C HIS A 359 5.26 5.06 -10.88
N ASN A 360 6.35 4.43 -10.41
CA ASN A 360 7.27 3.67 -11.25
C ASN A 360 6.65 2.39 -11.83
N ASP A 361 5.56 1.93 -11.24
CA ASP A 361 4.74 0.80 -11.69
C ASP A 361 3.76 1.18 -12.84
N GLY A 362 3.77 2.44 -13.27
CA GLY A 362 2.90 2.93 -14.35
C GLY A 362 1.57 3.48 -13.88
N THR A 363 1.27 3.48 -12.58
CA THR A 363 0.08 4.14 -12.04
C THR A 363 0.21 5.66 -12.06
N VAL A 364 -0.94 6.31 -12.18
CA VAL A 364 -1.08 7.76 -12.14
C VAL A 364 -2.25 8.14 -11.25
N MET A 365 -2.05 9.22 -10.49
CA MET A 365 -3.12 9.89 -9.78
C MET A 365 -3.12 11.36 -10.19
N ALA A 366 -4.25 11.86 -10.65
CA ALA A 366 -4.38 13.25 -11.06
C ALA A 366 -5.55 13.92 -10.34
N LEU A 367 -5.33 15.16 -9.90
CA LEU A 367 -6.34 16.02 -9.31
C LEU A 367 -6.51 17.24 -10.20
N SER A 368 -7.77 17.57 -10.54
CA SER A 368 -8.12 18.76 -11.31
C SER A 368 -9.22 19.55 -10.61
N ILE A 369 -9.16 20.88 -10.68
CA ILE A 369 -10.25 21.74 -10.23
C ILE A 369 -11.24 21.90 -11.38
N LEU A 370 -12.46 21.42 -11.19
CA LEU A 370 -13.52 21.60 -12.18
C LEU A 370 -14.07 23.02 -12.08
N SER A 371 -14.02 23.76 -13.20
CA SER A 371 -14.61 25.10 -13.27
C SER A 371 -16.12 25.06 -12.98
N ILE A 372 -16.59 26.04 -12.20
CA ILE A 372 -18.03 26.20 -11.93
C ILE A 372 -18.67 26.59 -13.27
N ARG A 373 -19.56 25.75 -13.82
CA ARG A 373 -20.43 26.15 -14.94
C ARG A 373 -21.12 27.46 -14.56
N ARG A 374 -20.74 28.57 -15.19
CA ARG A 374 -21.49 29.83 -15.09
C ARG A 374 -22.92 29.52 -15.54
N ARG A 375 -23.90 29.69 -14.64
CA ARG A 375 -25.31 29.68 -15.03
C ARG A 375 -25.45 30.76 -16.10
N ARG A 376 -25.83 30.37 -17.33
CA ARG A 376 -26.35 31.35 -18.28
C ARG A 376 -27.57 31.98 -17.61
N PRO A 377 -27.64 33.31 -17.49
CA PRO A 377 -28.88 33.95 -17.09
C PRO A 377 -29.95 33.53 -18.10
N LEU A 378 -31.11 33.14 -17.57
CA LEU A 378 -32.31 32.82 -18.35
C LEU A 378 -32.80 34.04 -19.13
#